data_AF-A0A7X9B7U2-F1
#
_entry.id   AF-A0A7X9B7U2-F1
#
_cell.length_a   1.000
_cell.length_b   1.000
_cell.length_c   1.000
_cell.angle_alpha   90.00
_cell.angle_beta   90.00
_cell.angle_gamma   90.00
#
_symmetry.space_group_name_H-M   'P 1'
#
loop_
_entity.id
_entity.type
_entity.pdbx_description
1 polymer ?
#
loop_
_entity_poly.entity_id
_entity_poly.type
_entity_poly.pdbx_seq_one_letter_code
_entity_poly.pdbx_strand_id
1 'polypeptide(L)'
;MEKDKVIVVVRPNNRSTRYFYYWAKKPIAIAKEKGIKVVDLKVERATSKNIEKAMTLNPCMVFFCGYNDTNKLLGFNNEILIDDDSNGLFSNGTAEVLCVRDAKSNKCAYVGRNEPFVFIHSLSTYNPLDDEVAHVFLDPLADMVVDALNGLTVGEAFNKSKKIQEEEIRKYSDSEYSFIVPYIFQNMNSLILLGNEDAKIF
;
A
#
# COMPACT_ATOMS: atom_id res chain seq x y z
N MET A 1 15.37 -16.04 -20.95
CA MET A 1 13.95 -16.03 -20.53
C MET A 1 13.81 -15.04 -19.41
N GLU A 2 13.15 -13.91 -19.66
CA GLU A 2 12.71 -13.05 -18.57
C GLU A 2 11.80 -13.90 -17.68
N LYS A 3 12.15 -14.09 -16.40
CA LYS A 3 11.27 -14.85 -15.49
C LYS A 3 9.92 -14.12 -15.47
N ASP A 4 8.82 -14.86 -15.58
CA ASP A 4 7.48 -14.30 -15.43
C ASP A 4 7.43 -13.46 -14.15
N LYS A 5 7.20 -12.15 -14.31
CA LYS A 5 7.11 -11.23 -13.17
C LYS A 5 5.85 -11.57 -12.38
N VAL A 6 6.02 -11.80 -11.09
CA VAL A 6 4.93 -12.12 -10.17
C VAL A 6 4.80 -11.01 -9.15
N ILE A 7 3.58 -10.50 -8.97
CA ILE A 7 3.23 -9.61 -7.87
C ILE A 7 2.25 -10.31 -6.95
N VAL A 8 2.39 -10.07 -5.65
CA VAL A 8 1.47 -10.58 -4.63
C VAL A 8 0.72 -9.41 -4.03
N VAL A 9 -0.60 -9.54 -3.94
CA VAL A 9 -1.48 -8.53 -3.34
C VAL A 9 -2.25 -9.19 -2.22
N VAL A 10 -2.16 -8.62 -1.02
CA VAL A 10 -2.90 -9.11 0.15
C VAL A 10 -3.94 -8.07 0.52
N ARG A 11 -5.22 -8.40 0.34
CA ARG A 11 -6.32 -7.45 0.57
C ARG A 11 -7.48 -8.13 1.31
N PRO A 12 -7.41 -8.23 2.65
CA PRO A 12 -8.58 -8.57 3.45
C PRO A 12 -9.71 -7.56 3.20
N ASN A 13 -10.94 -7.96 3.52
CA ASN A 13 -12.11 -7.07 3.42
C ASN A 13 -12.94 -7.22 4.69
N ASN A 14 -12.58 -6.42 5.70
CA ASN A 14 -13.31 -6.29 6.95
C ASN A 14 -13.68 -4.82 7.16
N ARG A 15 -14.32 -4.49 8.29
CA ARG A 15 -14.76 -3.11 8.58
C ARG A 15 -13.64 -2.08 8.46
N SER A 16 -12.42 -2.44 8.88
CA SER A 16 -11.25 -1.54 8.89
C SER A 16 -10.48 -1.52 7.57
N THR A 17 -10.60 -2.56 6.74
CA THR A 17 -9.85 -2.70 5.48
C THR A 17 -10.68 -2.49 4.22
N ARG A 18 -11.97 -2.21 4.37
CA ARG A 18 -12.92 -2.07 3.25
C ARG A 18 -12.43 -1.10 2.19
N TYR A 19 -11.96 0.10 2.56
CA TYR A 19 -11.50 1.08 1.58
C TYR A 19 -10.25 0.59 0.83
N PHE A 20 -9.20 0.15 1.53
CA PHE A 20 -7.98 -0.39 0.91
C PHE A 20 -8.27 -1.56 -0.03
N TYR A 21 -9.23 -2.44 0.31
CA TYR A 21 -9.67 -3.53 -0.54
C TYR A 21 -10.14 -3.06 -1.94
N TYR A 22 -10.84 -1.93 -2.01
CA TYR A 22 -11.31 -1.35 -3.27
C TYR A 22 -10.20 -0.60 -4.00
N TRP A 23 -9.37 0.18 -3.30
CA TRP A 23 -8.27 0.92 -3.91
C TRP A 23 -7.22 0.02 -4.55
N ALA A 24 -6.98 -1.16 -3.97
CA ALA A 24 -6.09 -2.18 -4.54
C ALA A 24 -6.48 -2.65 -5.95
N LYS A 25 -7.74 -2.44 -6.38
CA LYS A 25 -8.20 -2.86 -7.71
C LYS A 25 -7.46 -2.12 -8.83
N LYS A 26 -7.13 -0.84 -8.64
CA LYS A 26 -6.42 -0.01 -9.62
C LYS A 26 -5.02 -0.57 -9.96
N PRO A 27 -4.10 -0.77 -8.99
CA PRO A 27 -2.80 -1.36 -9.28
C PRO A 27 -2.89 -2.81 -9.79
N ILE A 28 -3.88 -3.60 -9.33
CA ILE A 28 -4.12 -4.95 -9.87
C ILE A 28 -4.47 -4.91 -11.36
N ALA A 29 -5.34 -4.00 -11.79
CA ALA A 29 -5.74 -3.86 -13.19
C ALA A 29 -4.52 -3.49 -14.05
N ILE A 30 -3.76 -2.48 -13.63
CA ILE A 30 -2.56 -2.00 -14.33
C ILE A 30 -1.49 -3.10 -14.44
N ALA A 31 -1.28 -3.89 -13.39
CA ALA A 31 -0.36 -5.01 -13.44
C ALA A 31 -0.78 -6.07 -14.49
N LYS A 32 -2.08 -6.40 -14.53
CA LYS A 32 -2.62 -7.35 -15.52
C LYS A 32 -2.52 -6.83 -16.95
N GLU A 33 -2.80 -5.55 -17.17
CA GLU A 33 -2.67 -4.88 -18.48
C GLU A 33 -1.22 -4.95 -18.99
N LYS A 34 -0.24 -4.89 -18.09
CA LYS A 34 1.19 -5.06 -18.40
C LYS A 34 1.62 -6.52 -18.57
N GLY A 35 0.70 -7.48 -18.51
CA GLY A 35 1.01 -8.91 -18.60
C GLY A 35 1.73 -9.48 -17.36
N ILE A 36 1.72 -8.77 -16.23
CA ILE A 36 2.35 -9.23 -14.99
C ILE A 36 1.42 -10.24 -14.31
N LYS A 37 1.97 -11.36 -13.83
CA LYS A 37 1.20 -12.36 -13.09
C LYS A 37 0.84 -11.83 -11.71
N VAL A 38 -0.47 -11.75 -11.42
CA VAL A 38 -0.98 -11.28 -10.14
C VAL A 38 -1.48 -12.44 -9.28
N VAL A 39 -0.91 -12.59 -8.08
CA VAL A 39 -1.41 -13.47 -7.03
C VAL A 39 -2.24 -12.62 -6.06
N ASP A 40 -3.55 -12.63 -6.29
CA ASP A 40 -4.53 -11.85 -5.52
C ASP A 40 -5.07 -12.66 -4.33
N LEU A 41 -4.51 -12.39 -3.13
CA LEU A 41 -4.92 -12.95 -1.85
C LEU A 41 -6.01 -12.07 -1.22
N LYS A 42 -7.22 -12.17 -1.78
CA LYS A 42 -8.41 -11.41 -1.35
C LYS A 42 -9.23 -12.12 -0.28
N VAL A 43 -9.82 -11.35 0.65
CA VAL A 43 -10.79 -11.83 1.66
C VAL A 43 -10.25 -13.08 2.38
N GLU A 44 -10.93 -14.23 2.31
CA GLU A 44 -10.55 -15.51 2.95
C GLU A 44 -9.20 -16.06 2.51
N ARG A 45 -8.63 -15.54 1.42
CA ARG A 45 -7.30 -15.95 0.94
C ARG A 45 -6.17 -15.17 1.59
N ALA A 46 -6.46 -14.07 2.30
CA ALA A 46 -5.47 -13.28 3.04
C ALA A 46 -5.09 -14.00 4.34
N THR A 47 -4.35 -15.10 4.22
CA THR A 47 -3.91 -15.97 5.32
C THR A 47 -2.40 -16.18 5.23
N SER A 48 -1.76 -16.45 6.36
CA SER A 48 -0.31 -16.67 6.47
C SER A 48 0.13 -17.81 5.55
N LYS A 49 -0.59 -18.94 5.58
CA LYS A 49 -0.35 -20.10 4.69
C LYS A 49 -0.36 -19.73 3.20
N ASN A 50 -1.28 -18.87 2.78
CA ASN A 50 -1.36 -18.46 1.38
C ASN A 50 -0.26 -17.45 1.02
N ILE A 51 0.15 -16.61 1.95
CA ILE A 51 1.30 -15.71 1.78
C ILE A 51 2.58 -16.54 1.62
N GLU A 52 2.86 -17.48 2.52
CA GLU A 52 4.02 -18.38 2.43
C GLU A 52 4.06 -19.07 1.07
N LYS A 53 2.93 -19.64 0.64
CA LYS A 53 2.80 -20.25 -0.69
C LYS A 53 3.07 -19.26 -1.82
N ALA A 54 2.57 -18.03 -1.73
CA ALA A 54 2.80 -17.00 -2.73
C ALA A 54 4.26 -16.55 -2.79
N MET A 55 4.95 -16.49 -1.65
CA MET A 55 6.37 -16.13 -1.57
C MET A 55 7.28 -17.15 -2.26
N THR A 56 6.89 -18.43 -2.36
CA THR A 56 7.63 -19.46 -3.13
C THR A 56 7.73 -19.14 -4.62
N LEU A 57 6.86 -18.26 -5.15
CA LEU A 57 6.90 -17.80 -6.53
C LEU A 57 7.97 -16.71 -6.76
N ASN A 58 8.70 -16.32 -5.72
CA ASN A 58 9.72 -15.28 -5.73
C ASN A 58 9.20 -13.97 -6.36
N PRO A 59 8.19 -13.33 -5.76
CA PRO A 59 7.59 -12.13 -6.32
C PRO A 59 8.59 -10.98 -6.41
N CYS A 60 8.43 -10.17 -7.46
CA CYS A 60 9.17 -8.92 -7.63
C CYS A 60 8.53 -7.76 -6.85
N MET A 61 7.26 -7.90 -6.46
CA MET A 61 6.57 -6.94 -5.61
C MET A 61 5.54 -7.64 -4.72
N VAL A 62 5.43 -7.18 -3.48
CA VAL A 62 4.35 -7.55 -2.56
C VAL A 62 3.77 -6.27 -1.99
N PHE A 63 2.45 -6.10 -2.03
CA PHE A 63 1.82 -5.03 -1.27
C PHE A 63 0.62 -5.53 -0.46
N PHE A 64 0.49 -4.97 0.73
CA PHE A 64 -0.49 -5.35 1.73
C PHE A 64 -1.49 -4.22 1.92
N CYS A 65 -2.78 -4.54 1.90
CA CYS A 65 -3.90 -3.63 2.14
C CYS A 65 -4.60 -4.05 3.44
N GLY A 66 -3.82 -4.09 4.53
CA GLY A 66 -4.17 -4.69 5.81
C GLY A 66 -4.55 -3.67 6.88
N TYR A 67 -5.05 -4.20 8.00
CA TYR A 67 -5.21 -3.46 9.26
C TYR A 67 -4.32 -4.16 10.30
N ASN A 68 -3.65 -3.40 11.15
CA ASN A 68 -2.69 -3.93 12.11
C ASN A 68 -3.13 -3.69 13.55
N ASP A 69 -2.75 -4.61 14.43
CA ASP A 69 -2.78 -4.43 15.88
C ASP A 69 -1.34 -4.54 16.40
N THR A 70 -0.88 -3.48 17.07
CA THR A 70 0.35 -3.44 17.90
C THR A 70 1.50 -4.33 17.37
N ASN A 71 2.05 -3.97 16.20
CA ASN A 71 3.17 -4.62 15.48
C ASN A 71 2.85 -5.90 14.69
N LYS A 72 1.58 -6.23 14.46
CA LYS A 72 1.18 -7.41 13.68
C LYS A 72 0.42 -7.03 12.44
N LEU A 73 0.77 -7.66 11.31
CA LEU A 73 -0.01 -7.55 10.09
C LEU A 73 -1.18 -8.54 10.13
N LEU A 74 -2.42 -8.07 10.08
CA LEU A 74 -3.60 -8.95 10.18
C LEU A 74 -4.25 -9.20 8.82
N GLY A 75 -4.70 -10.43 8.64
CA GLY A 75 -5.39 -10.93 7.46
C GLY A 75 -6.87 -11.15 7.71
N PHE A 76 -7.40 -12.21 7.08
CA PHE A 76 -8.78 -12.63 7.27
C PHE A 76 -9.01 -13.07 8.73
N ASN A 77 -10.14 -12.67 9.31
CA ASN A 77 -10.51 -13.00 10.70
C ASN A 77 -9.42 -12.69 11.75
N ASN A 78 -8.66 -11.62 11.56
CA ASN A 78 -7.55 -11.22 12.43
C ASN A 78 -6.41 -12.26 12.52
N GLU A 79 -6.28 -13.13 11.51
CA GLU A 79 -5.13 -14.03 11.40
C GLU A 79 -3.84 -13.22 11.28
N ILE A 80 -2.83 -13.54 12.09
CA ILE A 80 -1.52 -12.88 12.02
C ILE A 80 -0.80 -13.37 10.76
N LEU A 81 -0.52 -12.43 9.86
CA LEU A 81 0.21 -12.65 8.61
C LEU A 81 1.72 -12.47 8.78
N ILE A 82 2.11 -11.50 9.61
CA ILE A 82 3.49 -11.18 9.96
C ILE A 82 3.52 -10.80 11.44
N ASP A 83 4.39 -11.47 12.21
CA ASP A 83 4.44 -11.41 13.69
C ASP A 83 5.70 -10.73 14.24
N ASP A 84 6.54 -10.12 13.38
CA ASP A 84 7.73 -9.39 13.80
C ASP A 84 7.95 -8.13 12.94
N ASP A 85 8.09 -7.01 13.64
CA ASP A 85 8.42 -5.70 13.07
C ASP A 85 9.79 -5.20 13.55
N SER A 86 10.79 -6.08 13.51
CA SER A 86 12.17 -5.76 13.91
C SER A 86 12.77 -4.55 13.18
N ASN A 87 12.17 -4.09 12.07
CA ASN A 87 12.58 -2.91 11.31
C ASN A 87 11.63 -1.69 11.43
N GLY A 88 10.57 -1.75 12.26
CA GLY A 88 9.63 -0.63 12.43
C GLY A 88 8.71 -0.35 11.24
N LEU A 89 8.65 -1.24 10.24
CA LEU A 89 7.85 -1.16 9.02
C LEU A 89 6.34 -1.29 9.26
N PHE A 90 5.95 -1.97 10.33
CA PHE A 90 4.57 -2.25 10.73
C PHE A 90 4.13 -1.49 11.98
N SER A 91 4.99 -0.58 12.48
CA SER A 91 4.81 0.10 13.74
C SER A 91 3.57 1.00 13.70
N ASN A 92 2.59 0.59 14.51
CA ASN A 92 1.31 1.27 14.78
C ASN A 92 0.45 1.61 13.56
N GLY A 93 -0.38 0.67 13.07
CA GLY A 93 -1.57 1.01 12.28
C GLY A 93 -1.35 1.31 10.80
N THR A 94 -0.47 0.55 10.14
CA THR A 94 -0.26 0.66 8.69
C THR A 94 -1.47 0.16 7.90
N ALA A 95 -1.90 1.00 6.98
CA ALA A 95 -2.86 0.70 5.91
C ALA A 95 -2.22 0.00 4.70
N GLU A 96 -0.93 0.25 4.47
CA GLU A 96 -0.23 -0.22 3.29
C GLU A 96 1.27 -0.44 3.54
N VAL A 97 1.78 -1.61 3.16
CA VAL A 97 3.21 -1.91 3.09
C VAL A 97 3.53 -2.37 1.68
N LEU A 98 4.44 -1.66 1.01
CA LEU A 98 4.92 -1.97 -0.33
C LEU A 98 6.36 -2.48 -0.24
N CYS A 99 6.58 -3.72 -0.67
CA CYS A 99 7.90 -4.31 -0.80
C CYS A 99 8.20 -4.54 -2.28
N VAL A 100 9.31 -3.99 -2.77
CA VAL A 100 9.79 -4.19 -4.15
C VAL A 100 11.15 -4.84 -4.10
N ARG A 101 11.32 -5.90 -4.88
CA ARG A 101 12.60 -6.56 -5.09
C ARG A 101 13.14 -6.14 -6.44
N ASP A 102 14.32 -5.55 -6.41
CA ASP A 102 15.02 -5.12 -7.61
C ASP A 102 15.37 -6.31 -8.51
N ALA A 103 14.96 -6.22 -9.78
CA ALA A 103 15.12 -7.31 -10.74
C ALA A 103 16.59 -7.65 -11.06
N LYS A 104 17.52 -6.71 -10.88
CA LYS A 104 18.94 -6.85 -11.28
C LYS A 104 19.85 -7.20 -10.12
N SER A 105 19.65 -6.54 -8.98
CA SER A 105 20.52 -6.59 -7.81
C SER A 105 20.00 -7.49 -6.69
N ASN A 106 18.75 -7.98 -6.79
CA ASN A 106 18.04 -8.69 -5.71
C ASN A 106 17.94 -7.90 -4.39
N LYS A 107 18.28 -6.61 -4.38
CA LYS A 107 18.06 -5.74 -3.22
C LYS A 107 16.59 -5.41 -3.09
N CYS A 108 16.11 -5.23 -1.86
CA CYS A 108 14.73 -4.89 -1.59
C CYS A 108 14.61 -3.43 -1.13
N ALA A 109 13.46 -2.84 -1.45
CA ALA A 109 12.96 -1.61 -0.87
C ALA A 109 11.63 -1.88 -0.17
N TYR A 110 11.40 -1.18 0.92
CA TYR A 110 10.20 -1.28 1.73
C TYR A 110 9.65 0.12 1.98
N VAL A 111 8.38 0.34 1.63
CA VAL A 111 7.62 1.51 2.04
C VAL A 111 6.60 1.07 3.08
N GLY A 112 6.57 1.79 4.19
CA GLY A 112 5.65 1.56 5.29
C GLY A 112 5.38 2.86 6.03
N ARG A 113 4.95 2.75 7.29
CA ARG A 113 4.70 3.91 8.15
C ARG A 113 5.20 3.65 9.57
N ASN A 114 5.62 4.72 10.25
CA ASN A 114 5.99 4.69 11.67
C ASN A 114 4.93 5.28 12.61
N GLU A 115 3.77 5.71 12.07
CA GLU A 115 2.59 6.14 12.82
C GLU A 115 1.31 5.62 12.14
N PRO A 116 0.19 5.56 12.88
CA PRO A 116 -1.10 5.13 12.35
C PRO A 116 -1.52 5.92 11.12
N PHE A 117 -1.96 5.19 10.10
CA PHE A 117 -2.64 5.80 8.98
C PHE A 117 -4.05 6.20 9.40
N VAL A 118 -4.35 7.49 9.27
CA VAL A 118 -5.67 8.03 9.60
C VAL A 118 -6.24 8.67 8.35
N PHE A 119 -7.43 8.26 7.96
CA PHE A 119 -8.16 8.90 6.87
C PHE A 119 -9.58 9.20 7.29
N ILE A 120 -10.14 10.23 6.66
CA ILE A 120 -11.53 10.60 6.83
C ILE A 120 -12.29 10.05 5.63
N HIS A 121 -13.49 9.56 5.89
CA HIS A 121 -14.37 9.03 4.86
C HIS A 121 -15.80 9.47 5.15
N SER A 122 -16.60 9.56 4.10
CA SER A 122 -18.02 9.88 4.22
C SER A 122 -18.80 8.71 4.83
N LEU A 123 -19.75 9.04 5.71
CA LEU A 123 -20.71 8.08 6.25
C LEU A 123 -21.90 7.84 5.30
N SER A 124 -22.14 8.76 4.36
CA SER A 124 -23.26 8.69 3.41
C SER A 124 -22.92 7.90 2.14
N THR A 125 -21.65 7.57 1.93
CA THR A 125 -21.20 6.89 0.72
C THR A 125 -21.30 5.38 0.85
N TYR A 126 -22.10 4.75 -0.02
CA TYR A 126 -22.27 3.29 -0.02
C TYR A 126 -21.08 2.55 -0.63
N ASN A 127 -20.60 2.99 -1.78
CA ASN A 127 -19.48 2.40 -2.50
C ASN A 127 -18.19 3.20 -2.20
N PRO A 128 -17.16 2.58 -1.59
CA PRO A 128 -15.96 3.30 -1.19
C PRO A 128 -15.31 4.14 -2.30
N LEU A 129 -15.34 3.68 -3.55
CA LEU A 129 -14.72 4.39 -4.68
C LEU A 129 -15.49 5.66 -5.13
N ASP A 130 -16.66 5.92 -4.56
CA ASP A 130 -17.41 7.15 -4.82
C ASP A 130 -17.18 8.20 -3.70
N ASP A 131 -16.26 7.93 -2.77
CA ASP A 131 -15.97 8.78 -1.61
C ASP A 131 -14.83 9.76 -1.91
N GLU A 132 -15.20 10.96 -2.36
CA GLU A 132 -14.26 12.03 -2.72
C GLU A 132 -13.32 12.42 -1.57
N VAL A 133 -13.75 12.32 -0.31
CA VAL A 133 -12.89 12.65 0.83
C VAL A 133 -11.83 11.57 1.02
N ALA A 134 -12.20 10.30 0.89
CA ALA A 134 -11.25 9.20 1.02
C ALA A 134 -10.21 9.18 -0.12
N HIS A 135 -10.55 9.65 -1.32
CA HIS A 135 -9.62 9.79 -2.44
C HIS A 135 -8.37 10.62 -2.08
N VAL A 136 -8.55 11.71 -1.33
CA VAL A 136 -7.45 12.60 -0.88
C VAL A 136 -6.36 11.83 -0.12
N PHE A 137 -6.74 10.77 0.59
CA PHE A 137 -5.84 9.98 1.42
C PHE A 137 -5.32 8.73 0.71
N LEU A 138 -6.15 8.08 -0.10
CA LEU A 138 -5.91 6.73 -0.61
C LEU A 138 -5.36 6.70 -2.03
N ASP A 139 -5.64 7.71 -2.86
CA ASP A 139 -5.08 7.80 -4.20
C ASP A 139 -3.55 7.91 -4.19
N PRO A 140 -2.92 8.75 -3.33
CA PRO A 140 -1.46 8.83 -3.27
C PRO A 140 -0.78 7.49 -2.94
N LEU A 141 -1.49 6.61 -2.22
CA LEU A 141 -1.00 5.28 -1.87
C LEU A 141 -1.11 4.31 -3.05
N ALA A 142 -2.29 4.21 -3.65
CA ALA A 142 -2.49 3.36 -4.82
C ALA A 142 -1.61 3.81 -6.00
N ASP A 143 -1.42 5.12 -6.18
CA ASP A 143 -0.59 5.69 -7.23
C ASP A 143 0.89 5.38 -7.04
N MET A 144 1.38 5.28 -5.80
CA MET A 144 2.75 4.84 -5.53
C MET A 144 3.00 3.41 -6.05
N VAL A 145 2.05 2.50 -5.87
CA VAL A 145 2.14 1.13 -6.43
C VAL A 145 2.07 1.16 -7.96
N VAL A 146 1.19 2.00 -8.52
CA VAL A 146 1.08 2.18 -9.97
C VAL A 146 2.36 2.75 -10.57
N ASP A 147 3.00 3.69 -9.90
CA ASP A 147 4.26 4.30 -10.32
C ASP A 147 5.39 3.27 -10.35
N ALA A 148 5.51 2.44 -9.30
CA ALA A 148 6.44 1.31 -9.29
C ALA A 148 6.17 0.32 -10.44
N LEU A 149 4.89 0.00 -10.71
CA LEU A 149 4.47 -0.81 -11.86
C LEU A 149 4.75 -0.15 -13.22
N ASN A 150 4.88 1.17 -13.25
CA ASN A 150 5.25 1.94 -14.44
C ASN A 150 6.76 2.08 -14.64
N GLY A 151 7.56 1.51 -13.74
CA GLY A 151 9.02 1.44 -13.89
C GLY A 151 9.79 2.56 -13.18
N LEU A 152 9.11 3.38 -12.37
CA LEU A 152 9.78 4.27 -11.44
C LEU A 152 10.51 3.44 -10.38
N THR A 153 11.60 4.00 -9.84
CA THR A 153 12.21 3.46 -8.63
C THR A 153 11.27 3.66 -7.45
N VAL A 154 11.46 2.86 -6.39
CA VAL A 154 10.67 3.05 -5.17
C VAL A 154 10.90 4.43 -4.56
N GLY A 155 12.12 4.96 -4.62
CA GLY A 155 12.43 6.33 -4.19
C GLY A 155 11.67 7.39 -4.98
N GLU A 156 11.59 7.25 -6.31
CA GLU A 156 10.81 8.16 -7.16
C GLU A 156 9.31 8.10 -6.83
N ALA A 157 8.74 6.89 -6.73
CA ALA A 157 7.33 6.71 -6.39
C ALA A 157 6.99 7.24 -4.99
N PHE A 158 7.87 7.00 -4.01
CA PHE A 158 7.74 7.52 -2.65
C PHE A 158 7.73 9.05 -2.62
N ASN A 159 8.71 9.70 -3.26
CA ASN A 159 8.81 11.15 -3.30
C ASN A 159 7.64 11.79 -4.04
N LYS A 160 7.16 11.16 -5.12
CA LYS A 160 5.99 11.62 -5.86
C LYS A 160 4.72 11.52 -5.00
N SER A 161 4.53 10.44 -4.25
CA SER A 161 3.41 10.29 -3.32
C SER A 161 3.41 11.35 -2.21
N LYS A 162 4.59 11.69 -1.66
CA LYS A 162 4.71 12.81 -0.70
C LYS A 162 4.37 14.15 -1.34
N LYS A 163 4.85 14.41 -2.55
CA LYS A 163 4.53 15.65 -3.28
C LYS A 163 3.03 15.82 -3.53
N ILE A 164 2.32 14.75 -3.91
CA ILE A 164 0.86 14.80 -4.08
C ILE A 164 0.18 15.17 -2.75
N GLN A 165 0.62 14.57 -1.64
CA GLN A 165 0.08 14.92 -0.31
C GLN A 165 0.38 16.39 0.07
N GLU A 166 1.56 16.92 -0.27
CA GLU A 166 1.87 18.35 -0.08
C GLU A 166 0.93 19.26 -0.89
N GLU A 167 0.60 18.87 -2.12
CA GLU A 167 -0.32 19.60 -2.99
C GLU A 167 -1.74 19.58 -2.41
N GLU A 168 -2.22 18.43 -1.91
CA GLU A 168 -3.51 18.33 -1.24
C GLU A 168 -3.54 19.14 0.08
N ILE A 169 -2.46 19.16 0.86
CA ILE A 169 -2.34 20.02 2.04
C ILE A 169 -2.54 21.49 1.65
N ARG A 170 -1.84 21.97 0.62
CA ARG A 170 -1.97 23.37 0.16
C ARG A 170 -3.38 23.68 -0.32
N LYS A 171 -3.96 22.78 -1.10
CA LYS A 171 -5.31 22.91 -1.65
C LYS A 171 -6.38 23.01 -0.54
N TYR A 172 -6.26 22.21 0.51
CA TYR A 172 -7.26 22.16 1.57
C TYR A 172 -7.02 23.12 2.73
N SER A 173 -5.81 23.70 2.85
CA SER A 173 -5.43 24.60 3.95
C SER A 173 -6.40 25.77 4.15
N ASP A 174 -6.84 26.41 3.06
CA ASP A 174 -7.76 27.56 3.12
C ASP A 174 -9.20 27.20 2.72
N SER A 175 -9.53 25.90 2.71
CA SER A 175 -10.85 25.40 2.31
C SER A 175 -11.78 25.15 3.51
N GLU A 176 -13.07 24.93 3.23
CA GLU A 176 -14.02 24.42 4.25
C GLU A 176 -13.64 23.03 4.78
N TYR A 177 -12.77 22.31 4.07
CA TYR A 177 -12.24 21.01 4.46
C TYR A 177 -10.87 21.10 5.15
N SER A 178 -10.43 22.28 5.59
CA SER A 178 -9.13 22.45 6.29
C SER A 178 -8.94 21.51 7.49
N PHE A 179 -10.02 21.00 8.10
CA PHE A 179 -9.97 20.00 9.16
C PHE A 179 -9.32 18.66 8.75
N ILE A 180 -9.21 18.35 7.46
CA ILE A 180 -8.57 17.12 6.98
C ILE A 180 -7.04 17.23 6.90
N VAL A 181 -6.52 18.46 6.83
CA VAL A 181 -5.09 18.76 6.61
C VAL A 181 -4.17 18.13 7.66
N PRO A 182 -4.47 18.15 8.97
CA PRO A 182 -3.63 17.50 9.97
C PRO A 182 -3.42 16.00 9.72
N TYR A 183 -4.45 15.31 9.21
CA TYR A 183 -4.39 13.88 8.91
C TYR A 183 -3.57 13.59 7.65
N ILE A 184 -3.68 14.45 6.61
CA ILE A 184 -2.81 14.34 5.43
C ILE A 184 -1.35 14.57 5.84
N PHE A 185 -1.09 15.59 6.64
CA PHE A 185 0.26 15.91 7.12
C PHE A 185 0.85 14.79 7.98
N GLN A 186 0.08 14.22 8.90
CA GLN A 186 0.48 13.07 9.70
C GLN A 186 0.84 11.88 8.80
N ASN A 187 -0.07 11.50 7.88
CA ASN A 187 0.20 10.42 6.94
C ASN A 187 1.44 10.72 6.08
N MET A 188 1.61 11.93 5.57
CA MET A 188 2.77 12.25 4.76
C MET A 188 4.09 12.10 5.53
N ASN A 189 4.12 12.54 6.79
CA ASN A 189 5.32 12.49 7.63
C ASN A 189 5.60 11.10 8.18
N SER A 190 4.56 10.28 8.38
CA SER A 190 4.73 8.93 8.87
C SER A 190 5.24 7.96 7.81
N LEU A 191 5.17 8.33 6.53
CA LEU A 191 5.63 7.48 5.43
C LEU A 191 7.16 7.33 5.48
N ILE A 192 7.63 6.08 5.55
CA ILE A 192 9.06 5.74 5.61
C ILE A 192 9.46 4.85 4.42
N LEU A 193 10.69 5.03 3.95
CA LEU A 193 11.33 4.20 2.93
C LEU A 193 12.60 3.59 3.53
N LEU A 194 12.69 2.27 3.52
CA LEU A 194 13.85 1.50 3.96
C LEU A 194 14.43 0.67 2.81
N GLY A 195 15.73 0.40 2.86
CA GLY A 195 16.42 -0.43 1.88
C GLY A 195 16.92 0.34 0.66
N ASN A 196 16.87 -0.28 -0.52
CA ASN A 196 17.44 0.28 -1.75
C ASN A 196 16.43 1.16 -2.49
N GLU A 197 16.50 2.48 -2.35
CA GLU A 197 15.58 3.40 -3.04
C GLU A 197 15.56 3.27 -4.57
N ASP A 198 16.67 2.83 -5.16
CA ASP A 198 16.80 2.57 -6.60
C ASP A 198 16.13 1.28 -7.07
N ALA A 199 15.57 0.47 -6.15
CA ALA A 199 14.89 -0.77 -6.50
C ALA A 199 13.70 -0.49 -7.42
N LYS A 200 13.57 -1.30 -8.46
CA LYS A 200 12.43 -1.24 -9.39
C LYS A 200 12.10 -2.61 -9.99
N ILE A 201 10.90 -2.72 -10.52
CA ILE A 201 10.37 -3.95 -11.11
C ILE A 201 11.02 -4.26 -12.48
N PHE A 202 11.59 -3.25 -13.17
CA PHE A 202 12.07 -3.32 -14.57
C PHE A 202 13.52 -2.82 -14.74
#